data_AF-R7TT65-F1
#
_entry.id   AF-R7TT65-F1
#
_cell.length_a   1.000
_cell.length_b   1.000
_cell.length_c   1.000
_cell.angle_alpha   90.00
_cell.angle_beta   90.00
_cell.angle_gamma   90.00
#
_symmetry.space_group_name_H-M   'P 1'
#
loop_
_entity.id
_entity.type
_entity.pdbx_description
1 polymer ?
#
loop_
_entity_poly.entity_id
_entity_poly.type
_entity_poly.pdbx_seq_one_letter_code
_entity_poly.pdbx_strand_id
1 'polypeptide(L)'
;MAMRRDAGMAMMEFATVLNRRFRQTGTKQSVWTIGNAEFDPGVACVIPGKAMMTLQFRDPSTAQLERMEQALWQTAKALKKDLKVDIQIEKEADTPPVRLDRKVQEVLCHIAEQHCPDQWQECSSFPVLVASVTALMKTLMKKT
;
A
#
# COMPACT_ATOMS: atom_id res chain seq x y z
N MET A 1 12.68 11.57 27.06
CA MET A 1 12.13 10.98 25.80
C MET A 1 10.67 10.53 25.91
N ALA A 2 10.13 10.22 27.10
CA ALA A 2 8.77 9.67 27.30
C ALA A 2 7.57 10.53 26.82
N MET A 3 7.76 11.81 26.49
CA MET A 3 6.70 12.70 25.99
C MET A 3 6.76 12.98 24.48
N ARG A 4 7.85 12.60 23.79
CA ARG A 4 7.90 12.75 22.33
C ARG A 4 7.03 11.66 21.71
N ARG A 5 5.91 12.09 21.14
CA ARG A 5 5.13 11.29 20.19
C ARG A 5 5.45 11.89 18.83
N ASP A 6 5.91 11.04 17.91
CA ASP A 6 6.39 11.47 16.60
C ASP A 6 5.61 10.68 15.55
N ALA A 7 4.67 11.35 14.89
CA ALA A 7 3.83 10.71 13.87
C ALA A 7 4.67 10.27 12.66
N GLY A 8 5.75 11.00 12.35
CA GLY A 8 6.65 10.68 11.25
C GLY A 8 7.42 9.39 11.51
N MET A 9 8.03 9.26 12.68
CA MET A 9 8.69 8.02 13.10
C MET A 9 7.72 6.84 13.12
N ALA A 10 6.50 7.06 13.63
CA ALA A 10 5.49 6.01 13.65
C ALA A 10 5.08 5.53 12.25
N MET A 11 4.94 6.45 11.29
CA MET A 11 4.65 6.12 9.89
C MET A 11 5.80 5.34 9.24
N MET A 12 7.06 5.73 9.48
CA MET A 12 8.23 5.03 8.94
C MET A 12 8.37 3.61 9.52
N GLU A 13 8.11 3.45 10.82
CA GLU A 13 8.10 2.14 11.46
C GLU A 13 6.98 1.26 10.89
N PHE A 14 5.78 1.83 10.74
CA PHE A 14 4.66 1.16 10.10
C PHE A 14 5.00 0.69 8.68
N ALA A 15 5.56 1.57 7.84
CA ALA A 15 5.97 1.23 6.48
C ALA A 15 7.02 0.09 6.47
N THR A 16 7.98 0.12 7.40
CA THR A 16 9.03 -0.90 7.50
C THR A 16 8.47 -2.26 7.90
N VAL A 17 7.63 -2.31 8.93
CA VAL A 17 6.99 -3.54 9.41
C VAL A 17 6.05 -4.10 8.34
N LEU A 18 5.27 -3.23 7.69
CA LEU A 18 4.36 -3.62 6.62
C LEU A 18 5.12 -4.21 5.43
N ASN A 19 6.20 -3.57 4.97
CA ASN A 19 7.02 -4.07 3.89
C ASN A 19 7.60 -5.47 4.22
N ARG A 20 8.04 -5.69 5.45
CA ARG A 20 8.51 -7.03 5.88
C ARG A 20 7.38 -8.06 5.83
N ARG A 21 6.18 -7.70 6.30
CA ARG A 21 5.01 -8.58 6.25
C ARG A 21 4.59 -8.89 4.82
N PHE A 22 4.53 -7.91 3.93
CA PHE A 22 4.22 -8.14 2.52
C PHE A 22 5.25 -9.02 1.81
N ARG A 23 6.53 -8.95 2.17
CA ARG A 23 7.54 -9.90 1.67
C ARG A 23 7.31 -11.34 2.15
N GLN A 24 6.68 -11.52 3.31
CA GLN A 24 6.39 -12.85 3.87
C GLN A 24 5.07 -13.42 3.36
N THR A 25 4.06 -12.57 3.15
CA THR A 25 2.72 -12.98 2.75
C THR A 25 2.48 -12.93 1.24
N GLY A 26 3.21 -12.07 0.53
CA GLY A 26 3.07 -11.86 -0.91
C GLY A 26 3.57 -13.03 -1.73
N THR A 27 3.07 -13.11 -2.97
CA THR A 27 3.54 -14.03 -3.99
C THR A 27 4.68 -13.40 -4.81
N LYS A 28 5.27 -14.16 -5.74
CA LYS A 28 6.24 -13.62 -6.70
C LYS A 28 5.67 -12.54 -7.62
N GLN A 29 4.34 -12.46 -7.75
CA GLN A 29 3.63 -11.53 -8.60
C GLN A 29 3.04 -10.34 -7.82
N SER A 30 3.06 -10.40 -6.48
CA SER A 30 2.62 -9.29 -5.64
C SER A 30 3.59 -8.12 -5.76
N VAL A 31 3.05 -6.93 -6.02
CA VAL A 31 3.81 -5.68 -5.99
C VAL A 31 3.11 -4.67 -5.10
N TRP A 32 3.89 -3.81 -4.45
CA TRP A 32 3.38 -2.74 -3.62
C TRP A 32 4.30 -1.54 -3.65
N THR A 33 3.74 -0.35 -3.44
CA THR A 33 4.47 0.91 -3.54
C THR A 33 3.83 1.92 -2.60
N ILE A 34 4.68 2.61 -1.82
CA ILE A 34 4.28 3.83 -1.12
C ILE A 34 4.63 4.97 -2.07
N GLY A 35 3.63 5.57 -2.69
CA GLY A 35 3.81 6.55 -3.77
C GLY A 35 3.89 8.00 -3.29
N ASN A 36 3.29 8.29 -2.14
CA ASN A 36 3.30 9.61 -1.51
C ASN A 36 3.50 9.46 0.00
N ALA A 37 4.20 10.41 0.60
CA ALA A 37 4.39 10.51 2.04
C ALA A 37 4.51 11.99 2.45
N GLU A 38 3.66 12.41 3.37
CA GLU A 38 3.53 13.79 3.83
C GLU A 38 3.67 13.85 5.35
N PHE A 39 4.32 14.90 5.83
CA PHE A 39 4.43 15.23 7.24
C PHE A 39 3.78 16.58 7.48
N ASP A 40 3.04 16.72 8.56
CA ASP A 40 2.44 17.98 8.96
C ASP A 40 3.02 18.40 10.32
N PRO A 41 3.61 19.60 10.43
CA PRO A 41 3.63 20.70 9.43
C PRO A 41 4.71 20.61 8.33
N GLY A 42 5.57 19.58 8.33
CA GLY A 42 6.53 19.36 7.24
C GLY A 42 7.74 20.30 7.24
N VAL A 43 8.01 20.99 8.35
CA VAL A 43 9.16 21.89 8.50
C VAL A 43 10.31 21.22 9.24
N ALA A 44 11.54 21.67 8.94
CA ALA A 44 12.73 21.19 9.63
C ALA A 44 12.64 21.44 11.15
N CYS A 45 13.19 20.52 11.94
CA CYS A 45 13.33 20.62 13.40
C CYS A 45 12.01 20.66 14.22
N VAL A 46 10.85 20.44 13.61
CA VAL A 46 9.56 20.27 14.30
C VAL A 46 9.11 18.82 14.22
N ILE A 47 8.67 18.25 15.34
CA ILE A 47 8.15 16.88 15.37
C ILE A 47 6.78 16.87 14.69
N PRO A 48 6.56 16.01 13.68
CA PRO A 48 5.25 15.91 13.03
C PRO A 48 4.18 15.43 14.00
N GLY A 49 3.07 16.17 14.07
CA GLY A 49 1.87 15.75 14.80
C GLY A 49 0.96 14.83 13.98
N LYS A 50 1.11 14.89 12.65
CA LYS A 50 0.42 14.04 11.68
C LYS A 50 1.41 13.63 10.59
N ALA A 51 1.26 12.40 10.11
CA ALA A 51 1.96 11.88 8.96
C ALA A 51 0.99 11.05 8.12
N MET A 52 1.07 11.16 6.79
CA MET A 52 0.18 10.49 5.87
C MET A 52 1.00 9.84 4.76
N MET A 53 0.61 8.64 4.34
CA MET A 53 1.21 7.99 3.20
C MET A 53 0.16 7.31 2.33
N THR A 54 0.41 7.28 1.03
CA THR A 54 -0.46 6.59 0.07
C THR A 54 0.22 5.28 -0.34
N LEU A 55 -0.45 4.17 -0.04
CA LEU A 55 0.00 2.83 -0.36
C LEU A 55 -0.87 2.24 -1.48
N GLN A 56 -0.21 1.70 -2.49
CA GLN A 56 -0.85 0.89 -3.52
C GLN A 56 -0.25 -0.51 -3.51
N PHE A 57 -1.10 -1.53 -3.63
CA PHE A 57 -0.64 -2.91 -3.85
C PHE A 57 -1.51 -3.64 -4.87
N ARG A 58 -0.91 -4.61 -5.56
CA ARG A 58 -1.46 -5.29 -6.73
C ARG A 58 -1.06 -6.76 -6.69
N ASP A 59 -1.98 -7.65 -7.04
CA ASP A 59 -1.70 -9.09 -7.20
C ASP A 59 -2.75 -9.74 -8.12
N PRO A 60 -2.39 -10.60 -9.08
CA PRO A 60 -3.35 -11.25 -9.99
C PRO A 60 -4.44 -12.08 -9.28
N SER A 61 -4.20 -12.52 -8.05
CA SER A 61 -5.15 -13.27 -7.24
C SER A 61 -5.92 -12.36 -6.29
N THR A 62 -7.24 -12.28 -6.46
CA THR A 62 -8.13 -11.56 -5.54
C THR A 62 -7.98 -12.07 -4.10
N ALA A 63 -7.87 -13.39 -3.91
CA ALA A 63 -7.65 -13.97 -2.59
C ALA A 63 -6.32 -13.53 -1.96
N GLN A 64 -5.30 -13.25 -2.79
CA GLN A 64 -4.02 -12.73 -2.29
C GLN A 64 -4.12 -11.23 -1.96
N LEU A 65 -4.83 -10.44 -2.75
CA LEU A 65 -5.14 -9.04 -2.42
C LEU A 65 -5.84 -8.94 -1.06
N GLU A 66 -6.84 -9.78 -0.80
CA GLU A 66 -7.54 -9.83 0.48
C GLU A 66 -6.60 -10.17 1.65
N ARG A 67 -5.66 -11.11 1.46
CA ARG A 67 -4.65 -11.43 2.49
C ARG A 67 -3.70 -10.27 2.75
N MET A 68 -3.28 -9.56 1.71
CA MET A 68 -2.43 -8.38 1.86
C MET A 68 -3.18 -7.24 2.57
N GLU A 69 -4.46 -7.02 2.23
CA GLU A 69 -5.32 -6.07 2.93
C GLU A 69 -5.48 -6.45 4.40
N GLN A 70 -5.74 -7.72 4.73
CA GLN A 70 -5.79 -8.18 6.12
C GLN A 70 -4.46 -7.95 6.85
N ALA A 71 -3.32 -8.19 6.20
CA ALA A 71 -2.01 -7.94 6.80
C ALA A 71 -1.79 -6.44 7.08
N LEU A 72 -2.29 -5.54 6.22
CA LEU A 72 -2.29 -4.10 6.44
C LEU A 72 -3.05 -3.73 7.71
N TRP A 73 -4.31 -4.16 7.82
CA TRP A 73 -5.16 -3.88 8.99
C TRP A 73 -4.59 -4.44 10.30
N GLN A 74 -4.07 -5.67 10.26
CA GLN A 74 -3.43 -6.29 11.42
C GLN A 74 -2.17 -5.54 11.86
N THR A 75 -1.40 -5.00 10.90
CA THR A 75 -0.20 -4.21 11.19
C THR A 75 -0.57 -2.89 11.87
N ALA A 76 -1.61 -2.22 11.38
CA ALA A 76 -2.10 -0.98 11.98
C ALA A 76 -2.58 -1.19 13.40
N LYS A 77 -3.33 -2.28 13.63
CA LYS A 77 -3.84 -2.63 14.96
C LYS A 77 -2.72 -2.97 15.95
N ALA A 78 -1.68 -3.67 15.50
CA ALA A 78 -0.53 -4.02 16.34
C ALA A 78 0.25 -2.76 16.74
N LEU A 79 0.67 -1.97 15.76
CA LEU A 79 1.53 -0.80 15.98
C LEU A 79 0.82 0.36 16.69
N LYS A 80 -0.50 0.47 16.56
CA LYS A 80 -1.29 1.44 17.35
C LYS A 80 -1.09 1.27 18.86
N LYS A 81 -0.90 0.04 19.35
CA LYS A 81 -0.66 -0.22 20.78
C LYS A 81 0.76 0.19 21.19
N ASP A 82 1.73 -0.14 20.35
CA ASP A 82 3.15 0.02 20.66
C ASP A 82 3.59 1.48 20.55
N LEU A 83 3.12 2.18 19.51
CA LEU A 83 3.57 3.52 19.16
C LEU A 83 2.78 4.66 19.82
N LYS A 84 1.67 4.33 20.52
CA LYS A 84 0.77 5.31 21.16
C LYS A 84 0.29 6.43 20.23
N VAL A 85 0.21 6.15 18.93
CA VAL A 85 -0.39 7.01 17.90
C VAL A 85 -1.68 6.38 17.39
N ASP A 86 -2.62 7.20 16.94
CA ASP A 86 -3.80 6.70 16.24
C ASP A 86 -3.42 6.44 14.78
N ILE A 87 -3.70 5.25 14.27
CA ILE A 87 -3.49 4.92 12.86
C ILE A 87 -4.87 4.73 12.24
N GLN A 88 -5.13 5.47 11.18
CA GLN A 88 -6.36 5.44 10.41
C GLN A 88 -6.01 5.04 8.98
N ILE A 89 -6.84 4.20 8.37
CA ILE A 89 -6.65 3.75 6.99
C ILE A 89 -7.95 4.03 6.26
N GLU A 90 -7.85 4.67 5.11
CA GLU A 90 -8.95 4.96 4.19
C GLU A 90 -8.69 4.25 2.86
N LYS A 91 -9.66 3.48 2.40
CA LYS A 91 -9.59 2.78 1.11
C LYS A 91 -10.15 3.70 0.03
N GLU A 92 -9.30 4.11 -0.92
CA GLU A 92 -9.66 5.12 -1.92
C GLU A 92 -10.16 4.51 -3.23
N ALA A 93 -9.57 3.40 -3.67
CA ALA A 93 -9.97 2.75 -4.90
C ALA A 93 -9.71 1.24 -4.86
N ASP A 94 -10.73 0.47 -5.27
CA ASP A 94 -10.64 -0.96 -5.54
C ASP A 94 -11.05 -1.18 -6.99
N THR A 95 -10.07 -1.44 -7.86
CA THR A 95 -10.36 -1.71 -9.27
C THR A 95 -10.14 -3.20 -9.54
N PRO A 96 -11.21 -3.97 -9.80
CA PRO A 96 -11.07 -5.38 -10.10
C PRO A 96 -10.31 -5.57 -11.41
N PRO A 97 -9.65 -6.73 -11.59
CA PRO A 97 -8.89 -6.98 -12.80
C PRO A 97 -9.85 -7.13 -13.97
N VAL A 98 -9.62 -6.36 -15.03
CA VAL A 98 -10.32 -6.56 -16.30
C VAL A 98 -9.49 -7.51 -17.13
N ARG A 99 -10.01 -8.72 -17.35
CA ARG A 99 -9.40 -9.68 -18.28
C ARG A 99 -9.73 -9.25 -19.70
N LEU A 100 -8.72 -9.28 -20.57
CA LEU A 100 -8.94 -9.16 -22.00
C LEU A 100 -9.75 -10.38 -22.48
N ASP A 101 -10.62 -10.17 -23.46
CA ASP A 101 -11.35 -11.28 -24.09
C ASP A 101 -10.35 -12.28 -24.69
N ARG A 102 -10.57 -13.57 -24.43
CA ARG A 102 -9.64 -14.63 -24.82
C ARG A 102 -9.42 -14.71 -26.33
N LYS A 103 -10.47 -14.49 -27.13
CA LYS A 103 -10.34 -14.53 -28.60
C LYS A 103 -9.54 -13.32 -29.09
N VAL A 104 -9.76 -12.16 -28.50
CA VAL A 104 -8.97 -10.95 -28.81
C VAL A 104 -7.50 -11.17 -28.47
N GLN A 105 -7.21 -11.75 -27.30
CA GLN A 105 -5.85 -12.09 -26.88
C GLN A 105 -5.18 -13.07 -27.86
N GLU A 106 -5.87 -14.15 -28.24
CA GLU A 106 -5.37 -15.16 -29.19
C GLU A 106 -5.05 -14.54 -30.56
N VAL A 107 -5.93 -13.65 -31.07
CA VAL A 107 -5.70 -12.94 -32.33
C VAL A 107 -4.48 -12.03 -32.26
N LEU A 108 -4.33 -11.26 -31.17
CA LEU A 108 -3.17 -10.39 -30.98
C LEU A 108 -1.86 -11.18 -30.92
N CYS A 109 -1.84 -12.30 -30.21
CA CYS A 109 -0.67 -13.18 -30.13
C CYS A 109 -0.31 -13.76 -31.51
N HIS A 110 -1.32 -14.21 -32.27
CA HIS A 110 -1.09 -14.74 -33.60
C HIS A 110 -0.49 -13.70 -34.58
N ILE A 111 -1.01 -12.47 -34.55
CA ILE A 111 -0.50 -11.37 -35.38
C ILE A 111 0.92 -10.97 -34.93
N ALA A 112 1.17 -10.90 -33.62
CA ALA A 112 2.49 -10.58 -33.08
C ALA A 112 3.55 -11.61 -33.51
N GLU A 113 3.22 -12.90 -33.46
CA GLU A 113 4.10 -13.97 -33.91
C GLU A 113 4.42 -13.89 -35.41
N GLN A 114 3.44 -13.51 -36.23
CA GLN A 114 3.63 -13.37 -37.69
C GLN A 114 4.53 -12.19 -38.08
N HIS A 115 4.43 -11.07 -37.36
CA HIS A 115 5.08 -9.82 -37.77
C HIS A 115 6.35 -9.50 -36.99
N CYS A 116 6.47 -9.98 -35.75
CA CYS A 116 7.58 -9.66 -34.84
C CYS A 116 8.03 -10.90 -34.05
N PRO A 117 8.45 -11.99 -34.71
CA PRO A 117 8.88 -13.20 -34.02
C PRO A 117 10.04 -12.89 -33.06
N ASP A 118 10.02 -13.54 -31.89
CA ASP A 118 10.97 -13.37 -30.79
C ASP A 118 11.09 -11.94 -30.20
N GLN A 119 10.23 -11.01 -30.62
CA GLN A 119 10.23 -9.61 -30.15
C GLN A 119 8.96 -9.23 -29.38
N TRP A 120 8.17 -10.21 -28.95
CA TRP A 120 6.96 -9.99 -28.17
C TRP A 120 6.86 -10.95 -26.99
N GLN A 121 6.05 -10.58 -26.00
CA GLN A 121 5.70 -11.44 -24.87
C GLN A 121 4.26 -11.15 -24.42
N GLU A 122 3.61 -12.15 -23.83
CA GLU A 122 2.35 -11.95 -23.14
C GLU A 122 2.57 -11.18 -21.82
N CYS A 123 1.83 -10.09 -21.63
CA CYS A 123 1.84 -9.30 -20.41
C CYS A 123 0.51 -9.45 -19.67
N SER A 124 0.55 -9.81 -18.39
CA SER A 124 -0.64 -9.87 -17.54
C SER A 124 -0.97 -8.49 -16.97
N SER A 125 -2.23 -8.05 -17.07
CA SER A 125 -2.75 -6.89 -16.33
C SER A 125 -3.16 -7.32 -14.92
N PHE A 126 -2.61 -6.63 -13.91
CA PHE A 126 -2.88 -6.96 -12.49
C PHE A 126 -3.93 -6.02 -11.89
N PRO A 127 -4.82 -6.52 -11.01
CA PRO A 127 -5.77 -5.69 -10.29
C PRO A 127 -5.06 -4.75 -9.31
N VAL A 128 -5.74 -3.64 -8.99
CA VAL A 128 -5.14 -2.54 -8.23
C VAL A 128 -6.00 -2.18 -7.03
N LEU A 129 -5.38 -2.16 -5.85
CA LEU A 129 -5.97 -1.59 -4.64
C LEU A 129 -5.12 -0.40 -4.17
N VAL A 130 -5.78 0.74 -3.97
CA VAL A 130 -5.20 1.98 -3.43
C VAL A 130 -5.79 2.28 -2.07
N ALA A 131 -4.92 2.49 -1.08
CA ALA A 131 -5.29 2.87 0.27
C ALA A 131 -4.40 3.99 0.77
N SER A 132 -5.00 4.97 1.42
CA SER A 132 -4.28 6.01 2.15
C SER A 132 -4.22 5.66 3.62
N VAL A 133 -3.04 5.74 4.19
CA VAL A 133 -2.77 5.46 5.60
C VAL A 133 -2.38 6.76 6.27
N THR A 134 -3.16 7.18 7.26
CA THR A 134 -2.93 8.39 8.03
C THR A 134 -2.60 8.04 9.47
N ALA A 135 -1.41 8.40 9.92
CA ALA A 135 -1.02 8.37 11.33
C ALA A 135 -1.30 9.74 11.98
N LEU A 136 -2.16 9.73 12.99
CA LEU A 136 -2.58 10.91 13.75
C LEU A 136 -2.17 10.78 15.21
N MET A 137 -1.57 11.84 15.76
CA MET A 137 -1.43 11.95 17.20
C MET A 137 -2.70 12.56 17.80
N LYS A 138 -3.44 11.79 18.60
CA LYS A 138 -4.43 12.37 19.51
C LYS A 138 -3.69 13.07 20.65
N THR A 139 -3.50 14.38 20.52
CA THR A 139 -3.35 15.26 21.67
C THR A 139 -4.70 15.27 22.37
N LEU A 140 -4.80 14.57 23.51
CA LEU A 140 -5.84 14.86 24.50
C LEU A 140 -5.56 16.24 25.07
N MET A 141 -5.81 17.30 24.29
CA MET A 141 -6.07 18.59 24.89
C MET A 141 -7.44 18.44 25.54
N LYS A 142 -7.44 18.18 26.86
CA LYS A 142 -8.60 18.55 27.68
C LYS A 142 -8.93 19.99 27.28
N LYS A 143 -10.08 20.22 26.68
CA LYS A 143 -10.70 21.54 26.70
C LYS A 143 -10.86 21.87 28.17
N THR A 144 -9.99 22.74 28.68
CA THR A 144 -10.25 23.48 29.92
C THR A 144 -11.21 24.60 29.59
#